data_AF-K1XMN3-F1
#
_entry.id   AF-K1XMN3-F1
#
_cell.length_a   1.000
_cell.length_b   1.000
_cell.length_c   1.000
_cell.angle_alpha   90.00
_cell.angle_beta   90.00
_cell.angle_gamma   90.00
#
_symmetry.space_group_name_H-M   'P 1'
#
loop_
_entity.id
_entity.type
_entity.pdbx_description
1 polymer ?
#
loop_
_entity_poly.entity_id
_entity_poly.type
_entity_poly.pdbx_seq_one_letter_code
_entity_poly.pdbx_strand_id
1 'polypeptide(L)'
;RFTEGSRYWLQWAGYSDTIYSPNKNANDYNDDYMSRGRWVNVLSGGSKINPKEKGKNIPLDMAFAFHTDAGTTRNDSIIGTLGIYTRYSNDSDLYPNGENRISGRYLTDMIQSQIVDDIRSTYEPIWQRRGIWDRSYAESRNPVVPTMLLELLSHQNLADMRYGLDPQFRFTVSRAIYKGILKYLSHYNGVPYVVQPLPVTEFSATLYSGIALLRWSPVSDSLESTAEADKYLLYTRINGEGFDNGRVIDGTSVTVDIEKGKIYSFKISAANSGGESFPSEILSVYQAPEEKGKVLIVNGFTKISAASSFATPDTTMGGFMDFEDHGVPYIRDISYIGSQYEFRRAIPWMDDDSPGFGASYADYETRVIAGNSFDYPYIHGKSFAKAGYSFVSCSRESVENGKIDLVGYKMVDFIMGKQRQYQIGRGVKAPKFAVFSKGLMAAISNYTSLGGNVLISGTYIATDVWDSIINDKEAQDFVSGVLKYKWRTHYASKTGTVKGAPNPYSLGGNYTFHTIPNETVYSAGAPDGIEPAGEGAWTVFRYGDNNISAGVAFSGSYKTISLGFPVETLKTEQEIDSIIEMVINFFNPEDK
;
A
#
# COMPACT_ATOMS: atom_id res chain seq x y z
N ARG A 1 7.40 5.57 -14.82
CA ARG A 1 7.40 4.87 -16.13
C ARG A 1 7.40 5.87 -17.30
N PHE A 2 6.29 6.50 -17.68
CA PHE A 2 6.31 7.57 -18.71
C PHE A 2 7.01 8.86 -18.24
N THR A 3 7.35 8.93 -16.95
CA THR A 3 8.19 9.94 -16.31
C THR A 3 9.68 9.56 -16.21
N GLU A 4 10.07 8.35 -16.63
CA GLU A 4 11.41 7.78 -16.37
C GLU A 4 12.38 7.89 -17.57
N GLY A 5 11.93 8.41 -18.71
CA GLY A 5 12.80 8.70 -19.85
C GLY A 5 13.69 9.90 -19.55
N SER A 6 14.89 9.65 -19.02
CA SER A 6 15.91 10.66 -18.71
C SER A 6 16.24 11.57 -19.89
N ARG A 7 16.29 11.05 -21.13
CA ARG A 7 16.46 11.89 -22.33
C ARG A 7 15.37 12.96 -22.43
N TYR A 8 14.11 12.53 -22.42
CA TYR A 8 12.96 13.41 -22.60
C TYR A 8 12.77 14.35 -21.41
N TRP A 9 13.04 13.87 -20.19
CA TRP A 9 13.02 14.69 -18.99
C TRP A 9 14.07 15.81 -19.04
N LEU A 10 15.31 15.49 -19.43
CA LEU A 10 16.39 16.49 -19.52
C LEU A 10 16.15 17.48 -20.66
N GLN A 11 15.59 17.03 -21.79
CA GLN A 11 15.14 17.92 -22.86
C GLN A 11 14.09 18.91 -22.35
N TRP A 12 13.06 18.40 -21.67
CA TRP A 12 12.00 19.24 -21.08
C TRP A 12 12.54 20.20 -20.02
N ALA A 13 13.47 19.75 -19.18
CA ALA A 13 14.14 20.56 -18.16
C ALA A 13 15.13 21.60 -18.73
N GLY A 14 15.28 21.69 -20.06
CA GLY A 14 16.06 22.72 -20.73
C GLY A 14 17.57 22.47 -20.76
N TYR A 15 18.02 21.22 -20.61
CA TYR A 15 19.42 20.87 -20.82
C TYR A 15 19.78 20.90 -22.31
N SER A 16 21.05 21.13 -22.66
CA SER A 16 21.52 21.05 -24.04
C SER A 16 21.40 19.63 -24.59
N ASP A 17 21.16 19.52 -25.90
CA ASP A 17 21.21 18.29 -26.69
C ASP A 17 22.54 17.51 -26.54
N THR A 18 23.66 18.20 -26.27
CA THR A 18 24.94 17.55 -25.92
C THR A 18 24.89 16.69 -24.65
N ILE A 19 23.87 16.91 -23.80
CA ILE A 19 23.63 16.20 -22.55
C ILE A 19 22.55 15.14 -22.74
N TYR A 20 21.37 15.54 -23.22
CA TYR A 20 20.22 14.63 -23.33
C TYR A 20 20.25 13.76 -24.60
N SER A 21 21.05 14.12 -25.61
CA SER A 21 21.18 13.38 -26.87
C SER A 21 22.65 13.31 -27.33
N PRO A 22 23.53 12.66 -26.55
CA PRO A 22 24.95 12.57 -26.86
C PRO A 22 25.25 11.91 -28.22
N ASN A 23 24.32 11.11 -28.75
CA ASN A 23 24.42 10.48 -30.07
C ASN A 23 23.67 11.27 -31.17
N LYS A 24 23.30 12.54 -30.93
CA LYS A 24 22.65 13.42 -31.91
C LYS A 24 21.36 12.84 -32.50
N ASN A 25 20.54 12.26 -31.63
CA ASN A 25 19.26 11.61 -31.92
C ASN A 25 19.38 10.33 -32.77
N ALA A 26 20.58 9.77 -32.92
CA ALA A 26 20.80 8.56 -33.71
C ALA A 26 20.33 7.27 -33.01
N ASN A 27 20.21 7.29 -31.67
CA ASN A 27 19.79 6.12 -30.90
C ASN A 27 19.10 6.58 -29.60
N ASP A 28 17.78 6.42 -29.53
CA ASP A 28 16.96 6.85 -28.39
C ASP A 28 17.34 6.14 -27.09
N TYR A 29 17.47 4.81 -27.15
CA TYR A 29 17.83 3.98 -26.00
C TYR A 29 19.19 4.38 -25.41
N ASN A 30 20.20 4.56 -26.26
CA ASN A 30 21.52 5.00 -25.81
C ASN A 30 21.51 6.43 -25.28
N ASP A 31 20.80 7.34 -25.94
CA ASP A 31 20.67 8.71 -25.48
C ASP A 31 20.01 8.79 -24.11
N ASP A 32 19.05 7.91 -23.81
CA ASP A 32 18.45 7.81 -22.48
C ASP A 32 19.49 7.48 -21.41
N TYR A 33 20.01 6.25 -21.33
CA TYR A 33 20.86 5.87 -20.20
C TYR A 33 22.19 6.63 -20.17
N MET A 34 22.75 7.04 -21.32
CA MET A 34 24.02 7.79 -21.35
C MET A 34 23.89 9.22 -20.83
N SER A 35 22.70 9.83 -20.95
CA SER A 35 22.46 11.20 -20.50
C SER A 35 22.50 11.34 -18.98
N ARG A 36 22.10 10.29 -18.24
CA ARG A 36 21.99 10.27 -16.77
C ARG A 36 23.30 10.66 -16.09
N GLY A 37 24.41 10.04 -16.49
CA GLY A 37 25.72 10.36 -15.91
C GLY A 37 26.26 11.73 -16.33
N ARG A 38 25.94 12.19 -17.55
CA ARG A 38 26.31 13.54 -18.01
C ARG A 38 25.56 14.61 -17.25
N TRP A 39 24.30 14.37 -16.91
CA TRP A 39 23.51 15.24 -16.06
C TRP A 39 24.17 15.44 -14.69
N VAL A 40 24.63 14.37 -14.03
CA VAL A 40 25.38 14.44 -12.76
C VAL A 40 26.62 15.34 -12.89
N ASN A 41 27.36 15.21 -13.99
CA ASN A 41 28.55 16.02 -14.25
C ASN A 41 28.22 17.51 -14.46
N VAL A 42 27.13 17.82 -15.18
CA VAL A 42 26.66 19.21 -15.35
C VAL A 42 26.22 19.83 -14.03
N LEU A 43 25.53 19.08 -13.16
CA LEU A 43 25.17 19.57 -11.84
C LEU A 43 26.42 19.88 -11.01
N SER A 44 27.40 18.99 -11.05
CA SER A 44 28.61 19.10 -10.23
C SER A 44 29.69 20.03 -10.74
N GLY A 45 29.74 20.32 -12.05
CA GLY A 45 30.79 21.14 -12.65
C GLY A 45 30.95 22.49 -11.96
N GLY A 46 32.20 22.85 -11.65
CA GLY A 46 32.60 24.06 -10.94
C GLY A 46 32.58 23.93 -9.41
N SER A 47 32.04 22.83 -8.88
CA SER A 47 32.07 22.55 -7.44
C SER A 47 33.43 22.02 -6.96
N LYS A 48 33.59 21.90 -5.63
CA LYS A 48 34.78 21.29 -5.02
C LYS A 48 35.03 19.83 -5.44
N ILE A 49 34.00 19.08 -5.82
CA ILE A 49 34.12 17.67 -6.21
C ILE A 49 34.34 17.49 -7.73
N ASN A 50 33.98 18.49 -8.54
CA ASN A 50 34.23 18.53 -9.98
C ASN A 50 34.75 19.93 -10.39
N PRO A 51 35.99 20.29 -9.97
CA PRO A 51 36.51 21.65 -10.18
C PRO A 51 36.96 21.93 -11.62
N LYS A 52 37.12 20.88 -12.44
CA LYS A 52 37.67 20.98 -13.80
C LYS A 52 36.61 21.32 -14.84
N GLU A 53 35.41 20.76 -14.71
CA GLU A 53 34.31 21.01 -15.64
C GLU A 53 33.52 22.27 -15.25
N LYS A 54 32.81 22.88 -16.20
CA LYS A 54 31.85 23.96 -15.93
C LYS A 54 30.47 23.36 -15.70
N GLY A 55 29.71 23.92 -14.75
CA GLY A 55 28.40 23.38 -14.40
C GLY A 55 27.61 24.26 -13.44
N LYS A 56 26.74 23.64 -12.64
CA LYS A 56 25.86 24.30 -11.67
C LYS A 56 26.47 24.51 -10.28
N ASN A 57 27.73 24.12 -10.08
CA ASN A 57 28.48 24.27 -8.82
C ASN A 57 27.84 23.53 -7.62
N ILE A 58 27.09 22.46 -7.85
CA ILE A 58 26.45 21.67 -6.79
C ILE A 58 27.42 20.57 -6.33
N PRO A 59 27.89 20.56 -5.07
CA PRO A 59 28.79 19.51 -4.60
C PRO A 59 28.03 18.21 -4.31
N LEU A 60 27.86 17.36 -5.32
CA LEU A 60 27.20 16.05 -5.19
C LEU A 60 28.14 15.03 -4.53
N ASP A 61 27.71 14.40 -3.44
CA ASP A 61 28.54 13.41 -2.72
C ASP A 61 28.58 12.03 -3.40
N MET A 62 27.52 11.67 -4.14
CA MET A 62 27.40 10.40 -4.85
C MET A 62 26.34 10.44 -5.95
N ALA A 63 26.30 9.39 -6.79
CA ALA A 63 25.17 9.07 -7.67
C ALA A 63 24.74 7.59 -7.50
N PHE A 64 23.47 7.30 -7.78
CA PHE A 64 22.88 5.97 -7.62
C PHE A 64 21.98 5.67 -8.82
N ALA A 65 22.33 4.63 -9.59
CA ALA A 65 21.52 4.13 -10.70
C ALA A 65 20.73 2.90 -10.22
N PHE A 66 19.41 3.03 -10.08
CA PHE A 66 18.54 1.92 -9.71
C PHE A 66 18.11 1.17 -10.97
N HIS A 67 18.46 -0.12 -11.05
CA HIS A 67 17.96 -1.07 -12.04
C HIS A 67 17.42 -2.35 -11.41
N THR A 68 16.80 -3.16 -12.26
CA THR A 68 16.45 -4.56 -12.01
C THR A 68 16.94 -5.36 -13.20
N ASP A 69 17.48 -6.56 -12.94
CA ASP A 69 18.15 -7.38 -13.94
C ASP A 69 17.13 -8.15 -14.79
N ALA A 70 17.57 -8.65 -15.93
CA ALA A 70 16.82 -9.57 -16.76
C ALA A 70 17.41 -10.98 -16.65
N GLY A 71 16.58 -11.94 -16.27
CA GLY A 71 16.95 -13.34 -16.23
C GLY A 71 15.85 -14.22 -15.66
N THR A 72 15.68 -15.42 -16.20
CA THR A 72 14.63 -16.34 -15.76
C THR A 72 15.23 -17.62 -15.21
N THR A 73 14.54 -18.21 -14.25
CA THR A 73 14.80 -19.59 -13.84
C THR A 73 13.54 -20.40 -14.07
N ARG A 74 13.69 -21.67 -14.47
CA ARG A 74 12.53 -22.54 -14.68
C ARG A 74 11.82 -22.86 -13.36
N ASN A 75 12.53 -22.81 -12.23
CA ASN A 75 11.98 -23.05 -10.90
C ASN A 75 11.82 -21.73 -10.11
N ASP A 76 11.49 -21.82 -8.81
CA ASP A 76 11.34 -20.65 -7.93
C ASP A 76 12.65 -20.31 -7.19
N SER A 77 13.80 -20.47 -7.84
CA SER A 77 15.08 -20.01 -7.29
C SER A 77 15.15 -18.47 -7.31
N ILE A 78 15.81 -17.89 -6.32
CA ILE A 78 15.99 -16.44 -6.20
C ILE A 78 17.25 -16.03 -6.95
N ILE A 79 17.16 -15.07 -7.86
CA ILE A 79 18.34 -14.48 -8.53
C ILE A 79 19.02 -13.48 -7.60
N GLY A 80 18.25 -12.57 -7.00
CA GLY A 80 18.74 -11.64 -5.98
C GLY A 80 19.59 -10.49 -6.53
N THR A 81 20.37 -9.89 -5.64
CA THR A 81 20.88 -8.51 -5.82
C THR A 81 22.32 -8.47 -6.28
N LEU A 82 22.60 -7.77 -7.38
CA LEU A 82 23.93 -7.51 -7.95
C LEU A 82 24.28 -6.01 -7.83
N GLY A 83 25.55 -5.72 -7.53
CA GLY A 83 26.07 -4.36 -7.51
C GLY A 83 27.14 -4.15 -8.59
N ILE A 84 27.13 -2.99 -9.24
CA ILE A 84 28.09 -2.62 -10.28
C ILE A 84 28.71 -1.26 -9.94
N TYR A 85 30.02 -1.14 -10.15
CA TYR A 85 30.78 0.10 -10.07
C TYR A 85 31.80 0.17 -11.20
N THR A 86 32.40 1.34 -11.44
CA THR A 86 33.49 1.51 -12.41
C THR A 86 34.71 2.13 -11.74
N ARG A 87 35.80 1.36 -11.61
CA ARG A 87 37.07 1.84 -11.05
C ARG A 87 37.87 2.71 -12.02
N TYR A 88 38.02 2.28 -13.27
CA TYR A 88 38.88 2.97 -14.25
C TYR A 88 38.03 3.67 -15.30
N SER A 89 38.20 4.99 -15.45
CA SER A 89 37.44 5.83 -16.38
C SER A 89 38.30 7.00 -16.85
N ASN A 90 38.23 7.34 -18.15
CA ASN A 90 39.01 8.42 -18.76
C ASN A 90 40.51 8.37 -18.43
N ASP A 91 41.09 7.18 -18.59
CA ASP A 91 42.49 6.89 -18.29
C ASP A 91 42.95 7.20 -16.85
N SER A 92 42.02 7.12 -15.89
CA SER A 92 42.30 7.39 -14.48
C SER A 92 41.48 6.50 -13.56
N ASP A 93 42.06 6.17 -12.40
CA ASP A 93 41.34 5.62 -11.24
C ASP A 93 41.03 6.69 -10.19
N LEU A 94 41.15 7.97 -10.56
CA LEU A 94 40.83 9.12 -9.73
C LEU A 94 39.62 9.89 -10.26
N TYR A 95 38.84 10.47 -9.35
CA TYR A 95 37.87 11.51 -9.64
C TYR A 95 38.58 12.85 -9.88
N PRO A 96 37.90 13.87 -10.46
CA PRO A 96 38.50 15.17 -10.76
C PRO A 96 39.04 15.93 -9.54
N ASN A 97 38.53 15.63 -8.33
CA ASN A 97 39.00 16.16 -7.04
C ASN A 97 40.22 15.39 -6.47
N GLY A 98 40.67 14.32 -7.11
CA GLY A 98 41.80 13.49 -6.68
C GLY A 98 41.43 12.30 -5.80
N GLU A 99 40.16 12.11 -5.46
CA GLU A 99 39.70 10.93 -4.71
C GLU A 99 39.75 9.67 -5.56
N ASN A 100 40.00 8.52 -4.93
CA ASN A 100 40.07 7.25 -5.66
C ASN A 100 38.66 6.73 -6.01
N ARG A 101 38.48 6.32 -7.27
CA ARG A 101 37.24 5.74 -7.78
C ARG A 101 36.83 4.42 -7.10
N ILE A 102 37.74 3.78 -6.36
CA ILE A 102 37.42 2.63 -5.49
C ILE A 102 36.36 2.99 -4.44
N SER A 103 36.15 4.26 -4.12
CA SER A 103 35.06 4.68 -3.23
C SER A 103 33.68 4.22 -3.72
N GLY A 104 33.48 4.13 -5.04
CA GLY A 104 32.29 3.53 -5.63
C GLY A 104 32.07 2.08 -5.24
N ARG A 105 33.15 1.28 -5.05
CA ARG A 105 33.04 -0.10 -4.55
C ARG A 105 32.52 -0.14 -3.12
N TYR A 106 33.01 0.75 -2.24
CA TYR A 106 32.58 0.78 -0.84
C TYR A 106 31.12 1.21 -0.71
N LEU A 107 30.72 2.22 -1.48
CA LEU A 107 29.31 2.61 -1.62
C LEU A 107 28.44 1.41 -2.03
N THR A 108 28.83 0.71 -3.11
CA THR A 108 28.11 -0.48 -3.59
C THR A 108 28.03 -1.58 -2.55
N ASP A 109 29.13 -1.87 -1.86
CA ASP A 109 29.22 -2.93 -0.86
C ASP A 109 28.32 -2.67 0.35
N MET A 110 28.31 -1.44 0.85
CA MET A 110 27.48 -1.04 1.99
C MET A 110 25.99 -1.08 1.66
N ILE A 111 25.61 -0.57 0.48
CA ILE A 111 24.21 -0.58 0.04
C ILE A 111 23.74 -2.01 -0.26
N GLN A 112 24.51 -2.80 -1.00
CA GLN A 112 24.14 -4.17 -1.32
C GLN A 112 24.02 -5.03 -0.05
N SER A 113 24.97 -4.93 0.89
CA SER A 113 24.89 -5.66 2.15
C SER A 113 23.64 -5.28 2.94
N GLN A 114 23.36 -3.98 3.09
CA GLN A 114 22.16 -3.53 3.80
C GLN A 114 20.87 -4.04 3.17
N ILE A 115 20.75 -4.00 1.84
CA ILE A 115 19.60 -4.55 1.11
C ILE A 115 19.42 -6.03 1.39
N VAL A 116 20.48 -6.82 1.21
CA VAL A 116 20.41 -8.27 1.35
C VAL A 116 20.10 -8.67 2.78
N ASP A 117 20.72 -8.04 3.77
CA ASP A 117 20.53 -8.37 5.18
C ASP A 117 19.09 -8.07 5.63
N ASP A 118 18.54 -6.93 5.23
CA ASP A 118 17.14 -6.57 5.51
C ASP A 118 16.15 -7.55 4.86
N ILE A 119 16.39 -7.90 3.59
CA ILE A 119 15.52 -8.85 2.86
C ILE A 119 15.57 -10.23 3.53
N ARG A 120 16.76 -10.72 3.89
CA ARG A 120 16.92 -12.04 4.52
C ARG A 120 16.24 -12.13 5.87
N SER A 121 16.37 -11.09 6.69
CA SER A 121 15.72 -11.03 8.00
C SER A 121 14.19 -10.95 7.87
N THR A 122 13.71 -10.14 6.93
CA THR A 122 12.28 -9.77 6.85
C THR A 122 11.44 -10.71 5.99
N TYR A 123 11.99 -11.26 4.90
CA TYR A 123 11.22 -11.93 3.85
C TYR A 123 11.81 -13.27 3.44
N GLU A 124 13.01 -13.28 2.87
CA GLU A 124 13.56 -14.41 2.12
C GLU A 124 14.98 -14.76 2.59
N PRO A 125 15.14 -15.70 3.55
CA PRO A 125 16.43 -16.04 4.13
C PRO A 125 17.49 -16.49 3.12
N ILE A 126 17.05 -17.03 1.97
CA ILE A 126 17.96 -17.47 0.89
C ILE A 126 18.15 -16.40 -0.20
N TRP A 127 17.74 -15.15 0.02
CA TRP A 127 17.94 -14.07 -0.95
C TRP A 127 19.42 -13.97 -1.31
N GLN A 128 19.73 -14.01 -2.61
CA GLN A 128 21.12 -14.11 -3.04
C GLN A 128 21.80 -12.74 -3.03
N ARG A 129 23.00 -12.71 -2.42
CA ARG A 129 23.96 -11.61 -2.60
C ARG A 129 24.84 -11.98 -3.79
N ARG A 130 24.56 -11.40 -4.96
CA ARG A 130 25.39 -11.60 -6.16
C ARG A 130 26.67 -10.78 -6.05
N GLY A 131 27.50 -10.82 -7.09
CA GLY A 131 28.80 -10.15 -7.12
C GLY A 131 28.73 -8.62 -6.96
N ILE A 132 29.90 -8.04 -6.70
CA ILE A 132 30.17 -6.63 -6.92
C ILE A 132 31.09 -6.55 -8.13
N TRP A 133 30.57 -6.06 -9.24
CA TRP A 133 31.27 -6.04 -10.52
C TRP A 133 31.96 -4.71 -10.78
N ASP A 134 33.25 -4.76 -11.11
CA ASP A 134 33.97 -3.64 -11.73
C ASP A 134 33.75 -3.71 -13.25
N ARG A 135 32.81 -2.92 -13.76
CA ARG A 135 32.41 -2.93 -15.17
C ARG A 135 32.04 -1.53 -15.64
N SER A 136 32.50 -1.18 -16.84
CA SER A 136 32.34 0.11 -17.49
C SER A 136 30.92 0.32 -18.06
N TYR A 137 29.90 0.38 -17.20
CA TYR A 137 28.54 0.80 -17.56
C TYR A 137 28.46 2.32 -17.58
N ALA A 138 27.79 2.92 -18.58
CA ALA A 138 27.78 4.38 -18.73
C ALA A 138 27.28 5.11 -17.47
N GLU A 139 26.28 4.56 -16.78
CA GLU A 139 25.69 5.15 -15.57
C GLU A 139 26.61 5.10 -14.35
N SER A 140 27.55 4.15 -14.25
CA SER A 140 28.55 4.11 -13.17
C SER A 140 29.91 4.69 -13.57
N ARG A 141 30.21 4.71 -14.87
CA ARG A 141 31.46 5.23 -15.45
C ARG A 141 31.46 6.74 -15.60
N ASN A 142 30.39 7.29 -16.19
CA ASN A 142 30.36 8.68 -16.63
C ASN A 142 30.30 9.67 -15.46
N PRO A 143 29.54 9.42 -14.37
CA PRO A 143 29.59 10.27 -13.20
C PRO A 143 31.01 10.43 -12.66
N VAL A 144 31.35 11.67 -12.33
CA VAL A 144 32.63 12.05 -11.73
C VAL A 144 32.59 12.10 -10.19
N VAL A 145 31.64 11.37 -9.60
CA VAL A 145 31.43 11.18 -8.16
C VAL A 145 31.35 9.69 -7.81
N PRO A 146 31.53 9.29 -6.54
CA PRO A 146 31.21 7.93 -6.07
C PRO A 146 29.86 7.45 -6.59
N THR A 147 29.84 6.34 -7.34
CA THR A 147 28.62 5.89 -8.02
C THR A 147 28.48 4.38 -7.99
N MET A 148 27.26 3.92 -7.75
CA MET A 148 26.86 2.53 -7.94
C MET A 148 25.70 2.40 -8.92
N LEU A 149 25.67 1.27 -9.62
CA LEU A 149 24.50 0.78 -10.32
C LEU A 149 24.01 -0.47 -9.56
N LEU A 150 22.75 -0.45 -9.16
CA LEU A 150 22.07 -1.54 -8.45
C LEU A 150 21.27 -2.36 -9.45
N GLU A 151 21.48 -3.67 -9.49
CA GLU A 151 20.55 -4.61 -10.10
C GLU A 151 19.83 -5.35 -8.95
N LEU A 152 18.68 -4.82 -8.53
CA LEU A 152 18.06 -5.21 -7.25
C LEU A 152 17.63 -6.69 -7.21
N LEU A 153 16.93 -7.10 -8.25
CA LEU A 153 16.27 -8.39 -8.41
C LEU A 153 16.13 -8.66 -9.92
N SER A 154 15.70 -9.86 -10.30
CA SER A 154 15.36 -10.10 -11.71
C SER A 154 13.88 -9.87 -12.02
N HIS A 155 13.56 -8.93 -12.92
CA HIS A 155 12.18 -8.60 -13.27
C HIS A 155 11.51 -9.60 -14.22
N GLN A 156 12.25 -10.59 -14.75
CA GLN A 156 11.68 -11.70 -15.53
C GLN A 156 11.50 -12.97 -14.67
N ASN A 157 12.11 -13.05 -13.49
CA ASN A 157 12.03 -14.22 -12.64
C ASN A 157 10.81 -14.13 -11.70
N LEU A 158 9.91 -15.11 -11.77
CA LEU A 158 8.68 -15.10 -10.97
C LEU A 158 8.96 -15.01 -9.47
N ALA A 159 9.93 -15.77 -8.97
CA ALA A 159 10.22 -15.82 -7.53
C ALA A 159 10.68 -14.46 -7.00
N ASP A 160 11.51 -13.74 -7.77
CA ASP A 160 11.95 -12.37 -7.46
C ASP A 160 10.77 -11.38 -7.58
N MET A 161 9.97 -11.47 -8.65
CA MET A 161 8.87 -10.52 -8.90
C MET A 161 7.69 -10.66 -7.94
N ARG A 162 7.48 -11.83 -7.33
CA ARG A 162 6.53 -11.96 -6.21
C ARG A 162 6.88 -11.07 -5.02
N TYR A 163 8.16 -10.70 -4.88
CA TYR A 163 8.60 -9.66 -3.96
C TYR A 163 8.62 -8.28 -4.63
N GLY A 164 9.16 -8.17 -5.85
CA GLY A 164 9.32 -6.90 -6.57
C GLY A 164 8.03 -6.12 -6.83
N LEU A 165 6.88 -6.80 -6.94
CA LEU A 165 5.57 -6.18 -7.08
C LEU A 165 4.89 -5.84 -5.74
N ASP A 166 5.42 -6.32 -4.62
CA ASP A 166 4.78 -6.12 -3.32
C ASP A 166 5.14 -4.74 -2.70
N PRO A 167 4.14 -3.91 -2.35
CA PRO A 167 4.40 -2.59 -1.76
C PRO A 167 5.16 -2.63 -0.42
N GLN A 168 4.99 -3.65 0.43
CA GLN A 168 5.74 -3.77 1.68
C GLN A 168 7.21 -4.08 1.39
N PHE A 169 7.50 -4.98 0.43
CA PHE A 169 8.87 -5.26 0.01
C PHE A 169 9.54 -4.01 -0.56
N ARG A 170 8.84 -3.26 -1.44
CA ARG A 170 9.34 -2.00 -2.01
C ARG A 170 9.66 -0.97 -0.92
N PHE A 171 8.83 -0.84 0.10
CA PHE A 171 9.09 0.03 1.26
C PHE A 171 10.38 -0.39 1.98
N THR A 172 10.50 -1.67 2.35
CA THR A 172 11.67 -2.19 3.07
C THR A 172 12.95 -2.02 2.28
N VAL A 173 12.95 -2.34 0.98
CA VAL A 173 14.15 -2.20 0.14
C VAL A 173 14.52 -0.73 -0.08
N SER A 174 13.55 0.16 -0.29
CA SER A 174 13.82 1.60 -0.39
C SER A 174 14.46 2.13 0.88
N ARG A 175 13.97 1.69 2.04
CA ARG A 175 14.56 2.00 3.35
C ARG A 175 15.96 1.40 3.49
N ALA A 176 16.20 0.17 3.03
CA ALA A 176 17.51 -0.47 3.06
C ALA A 176 18.55 0.28 2.20
N ILE A 177 18.15 0.74 1.01
CA ILE A 177 18.97 1.60 0.14
C ILE A 177 19.32 2.90 0.87
N TYR A 178 18.33 3.57 1.46
CA TYR A 178 18.54 4.77 2.28
C TYR A 178 19.53 4.52 3.43
N LYS A 179 19.35 3.44 4.20
CA LYS A 179 20.26 3.06 5.29
C LYS A 179 21.69 2.83 4.78
N GLY A 180 21.85 2.15 3.65
CA GLY A 180 23.15 1.91 3.03
C GLY A 180 23.85 3.19 2.59
N ILE A 181 23.13 4.10 1.93
CA ILE A 181 23.62 5.42 1.53
C ILE A 181 24.05 6.22 2.77
N LEU A 182 23.18 6.27 3.79
CA LEU A 182 23.43 7.02 5.01
C LEU A 182 24.68 6.52 5.74
N LYS A 183 24.84 5.19 5.87
CA LYS A 183 26.02 4.56 6.48
C LYS A 183 27.29 4.88 5.70
N TYR A 184 27.24 4.84 4.37
CA TYR A 184 28.38 5.24 3.53
C TYR A 184 28.77 6.70 3.75
N LEU A 185 27.82 7.63 3.67
CA LEU A 185 28.10 9.07 3.84
C LEU A 185 28.57 9.41 5.25
N SER A 186 28.00 8.76 6.27
CA SER A 186 28.41 8.87 7.67
C SER A 186 29.86 8.41 7.86
N HIS A 187 30.20 7.24 7.33
CA HIS A 187 31.57 6.72 7.37
C HIS A 187 32.54 7.63 6.62
N TYR A 188 32.16 8.09 5.43
CA TYR A 188 32.96 8.96 4.57
C TYR A 188 33.31 10.29 5.26
N ASN A 189 32.35 10.89 5.96
CA ASN A 189 32.50 12.19 6.60
C ASN A 189 32.93 12.11 8.08
N GLY A 190 32.99 10.91 8.67
CA GLY A 190 33.32 10.74 10.08
C GLY A 190 32.28 11.31 11.05
N VAL A 191 31.00 11.32 10.66
CA VAL A 191 29.88 11.87 11.45
C VAL A 191 28.91 10.75 11.84
N PRO A 192 28.26 10.80 13.02
CA PRO A 192 27.23 9.83 13.38
C PRO A 192 26.01 9.94 12.48
N TYR A 193 25.19 8.88 12.42
CA TYR A 193 23.92 8.87 11.69
C TYR A 193 22.76 8.45 12.58
N VAL A 194 21.55 8.87 12.17
CA VAL A 194 20.27 8.46 12.74
C VAL A 194 19.33 8.16 11.58
N VAL A 195 18.63 7.02 11.64
CA VAL A 195 17.67 6.61 10.62
C VAL A 195 16.28 7.13 10.99
N GLN A 196 15.49 7.60 10.03
CA GLN A 196 14.11 8.02 10.30
C GLN A 196 13.27 6.88 10.92
N PRO A 197 12.27 7.16 11.77
CA PRO A 197 11.49 6.12 12.45
C PRO A 197 10.51 5.39 11.52
N LEU A 198 9.93 4.29 12.03
CA LEU A 198 8.81 3.60 11.38
C LEU A 198 7.46 4.30 11.65
N PRO A 199 6.45 4.12 10.78
CA PRO A 199 5.12 4.68 10.99
C PRO A 199 4.50 4.19 12.30
N VAL A 200 3.70 5.06 12.94
CA VAL A 200 2.97 4.72 14.16
C VAL A 200 1.87 3.68 13.88
N THR A 201 1.52 2.93 14.91
CA THR A 201 0.41 1.95 14.89
C THR A 201 -0.67 2.34 15.90
N GLU A 202 -1.77 1.57 15.93
CA GLU A 202 -2.85 1.76 16.92
C GLU A 202 -3.39 3.21 16.98
N PHE A 203 -3.43 3.90 15.84
CA PHE A 203 -3.98 5.25 15.81
C PHE A 203 -5.47 5.21 16.10
N SER A 204 -5.94 6.07 17.01
CA SER A 204 -7.33 6.13 17.40
C SER A 204 -7.77 7.53 17.79
N ALA A 205 -9.05 7.82 17.56
CA ALA A 205 -9.70 9.03 18.00
C ALA A 205 -10.88 8.73 18.92
N THR A 206 -10.98 9.48 20.01
CA THR A 206 -12.18 9.56 20.85
C THR A 206 -12.63 11.01 20.92
N LEU A 207 -13.90 11.23 21.28
CA LEU A 207 -14.51 12.56 21.23
C LEU A 207 -15.41 12.78 22.43
N TYR A 208 -15.18 13.87 23.14
CA TYR A 208 -15.99 14.31 24.25
C TYR A 208 -16.13 15.84 24.23
N SER A 209 -17.37 16.33 24.14
CA SER A 209 -17.70 17.76 24.31
C SER A 209 -16.83 18.73 23.49
N GLY A 210 -16.69 18.51 22.18
CA GLY A 210 -15.91 19.37 21.28
C GLY A 210 -14.41 19.12 21.32
N ILE A 211 -13.94 18.15 22.10
CA ILE A 211 -12.52 17.83 22.23
C ILE A 211 -12.27 16.43 21.71
N ALA A 212 -11.50 16.34 20.62
CA ALA A 212 -11.00 15.08 20.08
C ALA A 212 -9.72 14.69 20.81
N LEU A 213 -9.68 13.48 21.38
CA LEU A 213 -8.47 12.90 21.96
C LEU A 213 -7.91 11.85 21.00
N LEU A 214 -6.70 12.12 20.52
CA LEU A 214 -5.95 11.31 19.58
C LEU A 214 -4.87 10.52 20.34
N ARG A 215 -4.70 9.24 20.00
CA ARG A 215 -3.71 8.33 20.61
C ARG A 215 -3.09 7.42 19.56
N TRP A 216 -1.81 7.08 19.73
CA TRP A 216 -1.08 6.16 18.86
C TRP A 216 0.01 5.41 19.63
N SER A 217 0.61 4.40 19.00
CA SER A 217 1.72 3.62 19.55
C SER A 217 2.98 3.79 18.67
N PRO A 218 4.16 4.01 19.27
CA PRO A 218 5.43 3.98 18.55
C PRO A 218 5.75 2.56 18.04
N VAL A 219 6.56 2.49 17.00
CA VAL A 219 7.07 1.23 16.45
C VAL A 219 8.60 1.25 16.46
N SER A 220 9.20 0.34 17.23
CA SER A 220 10.65 0.12 17.22
C SER A 220 11.09 -0.69 16.00
N ASP A 221 12.18 -0.28 15.36
CA ASP A 221 12.76 -0.96 14.21
C ASP A 221 13.80 -1.99 14.68
N SER A 222 13.47 -3.28 14.60
CA SER A 222 14.38 -4.35 15.00
C SER A 222 15.63 -4.48 14.11
N LEU A 223 15.63 -3.84 12.94
CA LEU A 223 16.76 -3.85 12.00
C LEU A 223 17.63 -2.59 12.11
N GLU A 224 17.25 -1.60 12.92
CA GLU A 224 17.96 -0.34 13.03
C GLU A 224 17.65 0.40 14.35
N SER A 225 18.49 0.19 15.36
CA SER A 225 18.30 0.74 16.70
C SER A 225 18.36 2.27 16.80
N THR A 226 18.87 2.96 15.77
CA THR A 226 18.86 4.43 15.73
C THR A 226 17.51 5.01 15.28
N ALA A 227 16.58 4.17 14.81
CA ALA A 227 15.30 4.61 14.24
C ALA A 227 14.18 4.82 15.27
N GLU A 228 14.53 5.14 16.51
CA GLU A 228 13.54 5.44 17.54
C GLU A 228 12.92 6.82 17.32
N ALA A 229 11.64 6.97 17.67
CA ALA A 229 10.92 8.23 17.53
C ALA A 229 11.18 9.16 18.72
N ASP A 230 11.52 10.43 18.45
CA ASP A 230 11.71 11.46 19.47
C ASP A 230 10.44 12.31 19.67
N LYS A 231 9.69 12.51 18.59
CA LYS A 231 8.51 13.38 18.51
C LYS A 231 7.56 12.92 17.41
N TYR A 232 6.39 13.55 17.33
CA TYR A 232 5.39 13.25 16.31
C TYR A 232 4.90 14.52 15.62
N LEU A 233 4.47 14.40 14.37
CA LEU A 233 3.77 15.48 13.66
C LEU A 233 2.31 15.09 13.47
N LEU A 234 1.41 15.92 14.01
CA LEU A 234 -0.03 15.84 13.78
C LEU A 234 -0.39 16.72 12.59
N TYR A 235 -0.91 16.10 11.54
CA TYR A 235 -1.49 16.82 10.41
C TYR A 235 -3.01 16.85 10.52
N THR A 236 -3.60 18.02 10.24
CA THR A 236 -5.06 18.22 10.30
C THR A 236 -5.61 18.68 8.95
N ARG A 237 -6.75 18.11 8.56
CA ARG A 237 -7.56 18.53 7.42
C ARG A 237 -9.00 18.76 7.88
N ILE A 238 -9.65 19.80 7.40
CA ILE A 238 -11.05 20.11 7.73
C ILE A 238 -11.91 19.97 6.45
N ASN A 239 -13.06 19.31 6.56
CA ASN A 239 -14.06 19.16 5.48
C ASN A 239 -13.49 18.67 4.13
N GLY A 240 -12.46 17.83 4.16
CA GLY A 240 -11.87 17.25 2.95
C GLY A 240 -10.95 18.18 2.15
N GLU A 241 -10.54 19.31 2.71
CA GLU A 241 -9.57 20.23 2.08
C GLU A 241 -8.12 19.68 2.06
N GLY A 242 -7.10 20.54 1.97
CA GLY A 242 -5.70 20.13 2.16
C GLY A 242 -5.38 19.83 3.63
N PHE A 243 -4.38 18.97 3.88
CA PHE A 243 -3.75 18.92 5.19
C PHE A 243 -2.92 20.17 5.43
N ASP A 244 -2.84 20.61 6.69
CA ASP A 244 -1.92 21.64 7.15
C ASP A 244 -0.44 21.18 7.07
N ASN A 245 0.48 22.05 7.52
CA ASN A 245 1.92 21.77 7.54
C ASN A 245 2.38 20.92 8.73
N GLY A 246 1.46 20.37 9.52
CA GLY A 246 1.76 19.57 10.69
C GLY A 246 2.09 20.40 11.95
N ARG A 247 1.70 19.87 13.11
CA ARG A 247 2.01 20.39 14.44
C ARG A 247 2.86 19.37 15.20
N VAL A 248 3.99 19.80 15.73
CA VAL A 248 4.85 18.94 16.56
C VAL A 248 4.18 18.64 17.90
N ILE A 249 4.17 17.36 18.28
CA ILE A 249 3.63 16.83 19.52
C ILE A 249 4.72 16.05 20.26
N ASP A 250 4.81 16.30 21.56
CA ASP A 250 5.59 15.50 22.50
C ASP A 250 4.70 14.39 23.09
N GLY A 251 5.18 13.15 23.05
CA GLY A 251 4.44 11.98 23.55
C GLY A 251 3.43 11.41 22.56
N THR A 252 2.66 10.42 23.01
CA THR A 252 1.86 9.53 22.16
C THR A 252 0.35 9.82 22.18
N SER A 253 -0.03 11.02 22.61
CA SER A 253 -1.41 11.46 22.64
C SER A 253 -1.53 12.98 22.61
N VAL A 254 -2.62 13.49 22.04
CA VAL A 254 -2.93 14.94 22.01
C VAL A 254 -4.43 15.17 21.98
N THR A 255 -4.87 16.27 22.59
CA THR A 255 -6.24 16.78 22.46
C THR A 255 -6.31 17.92 21.44
N VAL A 256 -7.35 17.90 20.62
CA VAL A 256 -7.63 18.91 19.59
C VAL A 256 -9.06 19.41 19.77
N ASP A 257 -9.23 20.72 19.87
CA ASP A 257 -10.56 21.34 19.84
C ASP A 257 -11.14 21.23 18.42
N ILE A 258 -12.40 20.80 18.34
CA ILE A 258 -13.13 20.68 17.09
C ILE A 258 -14.43 21.49 17.15
N GLU A 259 -14.80 22.05 16.01
CA GLU A 259 -16.08 22.74 15.84
C GLU A 259 -17.18 21.74 15.46
N LYS A 260 -18.35 21.88 16.08
CA LYS A 260 -19.55 21.14 15.66
C LYS A 260 -19.90 21.45 14.21
N GLY A 261 -20.40 20.46 13.48
CA GLY A 261 -20.80 20.62 12.08
C GLY A 261 -19.62 20.62 11.09
N LYS A 262 -18.39 20.37 11.53
CA LYS A 262 -17.22 20.20 10.66
C LYS A 262 -16.58 18.84 10.88
N ILE A 263 -16.14 18.19 9.79
CA ILE A 263 -15.40 16.94 9.85
C ILE A 263 -13.92 17.28 9.93
N TYR A 264 -13.24 16.79 10.97
CA TYR A 264 -11.79 16.89 11.12
C TYR A 264 -11.16 15.55 10.79
N SER A 265 -10.16 15.54 9.92
CA SER A 265 -9.34 14.37 9.60
C SER A 265 -7.92 14.58 10.08
N PHE A 266 -7.31 13.53 10.62
CA PHE A 266 -5.98 13.55 11.19
C PHE A 266 -5.12 12.42 10.65
N LYS A 267 -3.81 12.67 10.54
CA LYS A 267 -2.79 11.63 10.41
C LYS A 267 -1.57 12.01 11.22
N ILE A 268 -0.83 11.02 11.70
CA ILE A 268 0.35 11.20 12.53
C ILE A 268 1.56 10.60 11.84
N SER A 269 2.70 11.28 11.88
CA SER A 269 4.01 10.68 11.58
C SER A 269 4.91 10.72 12.80
N ALA A 270 5.81 9.75 12.89
CA ALA A 270 6.91 9.76 13.85
C ALA A 270 8.09 10.52 13.24
N ALA A 271 8.87 11.21 14.08
CA ALA A 271 10.07 11.89 13.64
C ALA A 271 11.20 11.83 14.68
N ASN A 272 12.42 11.85 14.18
CA ASN A 272 13.65 12.01 14.96
C ASN A 272 14.63 12.89 14.17
N SER A 273 15.88 12.99 14.61
CA SER A 273 16.90 13.76 13.86
C SER A 273 17.26 13.19 12.48
N GLY A 274 16.89 11.94 12.20
CA GLY A 274 17.10 11.25 10.93
C GLY A 274 16.02 11.50 9.87
N GLY A 275 14.85 12.02 10.26
CA GLY A 275 13.75 12.36 9.36
C GLY A 275 12.36 12.02 9.91
N GLU A 276 11.41 11.96 8.99
CA GLU A 276 9.99 11.69 9.26
C GLU A 276 9.57 10.33 8.67
N SER A 277 8.74 9.58 9.38
CA SER A 277 8.19 8.31 8.92
C SER A 277 7.13 8.52 7.82
N PHE A 278 6.68 7.42 7.19
CA PHE A 278 5.38 7.47 6.51
C PHE A 278 4.27 7.76 7.53
N PRO A 279 3.16 8.39 7.12
CA PRO A 279 2.07 8.70 8.03
C PRO A 279 1.29 7.44 8.43
N SER A 280 0.56 7.55 9.53
CA SER A 280 -0.53 6.63 9.88
C SER A 280 -1.62 6.63 8.80
N GLU A 281 -2.59 5.72 8.95
CA GLU A 281 -3.90 5.88 8.33
C GLU A 281 -4.58 7.21 8.74
N ILE A 282 -5.55 7.64 7.95
CA ILE A 282 -6.28 8.88 8.20
C ILE A 282 -7.56 8.57 8.98
N LEU A 283 -7.67 9.17 10.16
CA LEU A 283 -8.87 9.04 11.00
C LEU A 283 -9.66 10.33 10.96
N SER A 284 -10.99 10.23 11.00
CA SER A 284 -11.90 11.36 10.97
C SER A 284 -12.82 11.38 12.20
N VAL A 285 -13.14 12.57 12.66
CA VAL A 285 -14.08 12.83 13.74
C VAL A 285 -15.06 13.92 13.34
N TYR A 286 -16.27 13.83 13.87
CA TYR A 286 -17.33 14.80 13.65
C TYR A 286 -18.25 14.85 14.86
N GLN A 287 -18.57 16.06 15.30
CA GLN A 287 -19.64 16.29 16.26
C GLN A 287 -20.83 16.95 15.57
N ALA A 288 -21.96 16.25 15.58
CA ALA A 288 -23.22 16.81 15.08
C ALA A 288 -23.66 18.01 15.95
N PRO A 289 -24.21 19.09 15.35
CA PRO A 289 -24.85 20.17 16.10
C PRO A 289 -25.99 19.65 16.99
N GLU A 290 -26.82 18.78 16.42
CA GLU A 290 -27.94 18.07 17.06
C GLU A 290 -27.70 16.56 16.92
N GLU A 291 -27.04 15.96 17.92
CA GLU A 291 -26.60 14.57 17.85
C GLU A 291 -27.75 13.57 18.04
N LYS A 292 -28.04 12.74 17.03
CA LYS A 292 -28.98 11.60 17.11
C LYS A 292 -28.38 10.33 17.72
N GLY A 293 -27.05 10.28 17.77
CA GLY A 293 -26.27 9.17 18.29
C GLY A 293 -24.83 9.24 17.81
N LYS A 294 -23.98 8.40 18.39
CA LYS A 294 -22.56 8.32 18.08
C LYS A 294 -22.20 6.99 17.43
N VAL A 295 -21.47 7.06 16.32
CA VAL A 295 -20.97 5.93 15.54
C VAL A 295 -19.47 5.79 15.72
N LEU A 296 -18.98 4.55 15.82
CA LEU A 296 -17.56 4.26 15.67
C LEU A 296 -17.32 3.70 14.27
N ILE A 297 -16.41 4.31 13.53
CA ILE A 297 -15.96 3.81 12.23
C ILE A 297 -14.60 3.17 12.41
N VAL A 298 -14.49 1.87 12.15
CA VAL A 298 -13.24 1.12 12.24
C VAL A 298 -12.71 0.93 10.83
N ASN A 299 -11.54 1.50 10.57
CA ASN A 299 -10.85 1.28 9.31
C ASN A 299 -10.17 -0.10 9.35
N GLY A 300 -10.88 -1.11 8.84
CA GLY A 300 -10.45 -2.50 8.76
C GLY A 300 -9.53 -2.81 7.58
N PHE A 301 -9.56 -1.95 6.55
CA PHE A 301 -8.86 -2.19 5.29
C PHE A 301 -7.42 -1.66 5.34
N THR A 302 -6.52 -2.55 5.73
CA THR A 302 -5.07 -2.25 5.87
C THR A 302 -4.23 -2.94 4.81
N LYS A 303 -4.80 -3.91 4.09
CA LYS A 303 -4.08 -4.69 3.08
C LYS A 303 -3.49 -3.79 2.00
N ILE A 304 -2.20 -4.01 1.77
CA ILE A 304 -1.44 -3.67 0.56
C ILE A 304 -0.73 -4.94 0.12
N SER A 305 -0.74 -5.22 -1.18
CA SER A 305 -0.18 -6.46 -1.71
C SER A 305 0.08 -6.37 -3.21
N ALA A 306 0.97 -7.24 -3.71
CA ALA A 306 0.99 -7.60 -5.12
C ALA A 306 -0.31 -8.33 -5.55
N ALA A 307 -0.46 -8.55 -6.85
CA ALA A 307 -1.50 -9.41 -7.41
C ALA A 307 -1.33 -10.87 -6.98
N SER A 308 -2.42 -11.65 -7.02
CA SER A 308 -2.36 -13.11 -6.82
C SER A 308 -1.35 -13.72 -7.79
N SER A 309 -0.64 -14.76 -7.36
CA SER A 309 0.35 -15.44 -8.20
C SER A 309 0.34 -16.94 -7.97
N PHE A 310 0.75 -17.70 -8.99
CA PHE A 310 0.82 -19.15 -8.92
C PHE A 310 2.08 -19.68 -9.61
N ALA A 311 2.43 -20.91 -9.25
CA ALA A 311 3.41 -21.72 -9.95
C ALA A 311 2.90 -23.16 -9.95
N THR A 312 2.97 -23.84 -11.09
CA THR A 312 2.58 -25.25 -11.15
C THR A 312 3.64 -26.11 -10.45
N PRO A 313 3.25 -27.24 -9.81
CA PRO A 313 4.20 -28.13 -9.13
C PRO A 313 5.31 -28.67 -10.05
N ASP A 314 5.02 -28.84 -11.34
CA ASP A 314 5.98 -29.28 -12.36
C ASP A 314 6.87 -28.14 -12.91
N THR A 315 6.69 -26.91 -12.41
CA THR A 315 7.41 -25.69 -12.79
C THR A 315 7.24 -25.23 -14.25
N THR A 316 6.33 -25.84 -15.02
CA THR A 316 6.15 -25.49 -16.44
C THR A 316 5.42 -24.15 -16.63
N MET A 317 4.55 -23.79 -15.69
CA MET A 317 3.77 -22.56 -15.72
C MET A 317 3.87 -21.77 -14.41
N GLY A 318 3.65 -20.47 -14.52
CA GLY A 318 3.50 -19.58 -13.36
C GLY A 318 3.28 -18.14 -13.79
N GLY A 319 2.99 -17.25 -12.85
CA GLY A 319 2.75 -15.85 -13.15
C GLY A 319 1.77 -15.22 -12.18
N PHE A 320 1.25 -14.06 -12.57
CA PHE A 320 0.29 -13.28 -11.80
C PHE A 320 -1.12 -13.43 -12.38
N MET A 321 -2.08 -13.83 -11.55
CA MET A 321 -3.49 -13.99 -11.89
C MET A 321 -4.29 -12.85 -11.28
N ASP A 322 -4.21 -11.69 -11.93
CA ASP A 322 -4.86 -10.46 -11.47
C ASP A 322 -6.39 -10.57 -11.42
N PHE A 323 -7.00 -11.44 -12.23
CA PHE A 323 -8.43 -11.75 -12.19
C PHE A 323 -8.88 -12.41 -10.87
N GLU A 324 -7.99 -13.05 -10.12
CA GLU A 324 -8.30 -13.55 -8.77
C GLU A 324 -8.25 -12.41 -7.74
N ASP A 325 -7.15 -11.68 -7.75
CA ASP A 325 -6.95 -10.46 -6.97
C ASP A 325 -5.87 -9.62 -7.67
N HIS A 326 -6.24 -8.43 -8.14
CA HIS A 326 -5.32 -7.44 -8.72
C HIS A 326 -4.26 -6.93 -7.72
N GLY A 327 -4.36 -7.34 -6.45
CA GLY A 327 -3.58 -6.78 -5.37
C GLY A 327 -4.15 -5.45 -4.90
N VAL A 328 -3.38 -4.77 -4.06
CA VAL A 328 -3.75 -3.46 -3.52
C VAL A 328 -2.50 -2.60 -3.42
N PRO A 329 -2.32 -1.62 -4.32
CA PRO A 329 -1.23 -0.65 -4.21
C PRO A 329 -1.26 0.15 -2.91
N TYR A 330 -0.11 0.66 -2.48
CA TYR A 330 -0.05 1.71 -1.45
C TYR A 330 -0.42 3.05 -2.09
N ILE A 331 -1.61 3.58 -1.78
CA ILE A 331 -2.20 4.83 -2.33
C ILE A 331 -2.47 4.76 -3.84
N ARG A 332 -1.43 4.56 -4.65
CA ARG A 332 -1.50 4.44 -6.11
C ARG A 332 -0.29 3.69 -6.64
N ASP A 333 -0.39 3.13 -7.84
CA ASP A 333 0.74 2.51 -8.53
C ASP A 333 0.71 2.79 -10.03
N ILE A 334 1.89 2.74 -10.64
CA ILE A 334 2.10 2.94 -12.08
C ILE A 334 2.79 1.73 -12.73
N SER A 335 2.97 0.63 -11.99
CA SER A 335 3.69 -0.56 -12.42
C SER A 335 2.79 -1.64 -13.05
N TYR A 336 1.48 -1.58 -12.84
CA TYR A 336 0.53 -2.46 -13.52
C TYR A 336 0.34 -2.04 -14.98
N ILE A 337 0.66 -2.94 -15.91
CA ILE A 337 0.65 -2.65 -17.35
C ILE A 337 -0.45 -3.39 -18.12
N GLY A 338 -1.20 -4.27 -17.45
CA GLY A 338 -2.23 -5.13 -18.04
C GLY A 338 -2.14 -6.55 -17.51
N SER A 339 -3.17 -7.35 -17.79
CA SER A 339 -3.18 -8.76 -17.38
C SER A 339 -2.11 -9.57 -18.12
N GLN A 340 -1.45 -10.47 -17.40
CA GLN A 340 -0.49 -11.41 -17.99
C GLN A 340 -1.23 -12.43 -18.86
N TYR A 341 -0.69 -12.75 -20.04
CA TYR A 341 -1.25 -13.77 -20.94
C TYR A 341 -0.27 -14.92 -21.25
N GLU A 342 1.04 -14.72 -21.09
CA GLU A 342 2.03 -15.79 -21.28
C GLU A 342 2.54 -16.33 -19.94
N PHE A 343 2.01 -17.49 -19.55
CA PHE A 343 2.32 -18.16 -18.28
C PHE A 343 3.33 -19.30 -18.43
N ARG A 344 3.71 -19.70 -19.64
CA ARG A 344 4.63 -20.82 -19.86
C ARG A 344 6.06 -20.34 -19.68
N ARG A 345 6.76 -20.88 -18.69
CA ARG A 345 8.16 -20.48 -18.37
C ARG A 345 9.16 -20.82 -19.47
N ALA A 346 8.80 -21.73 -20.38
CA ALA A 346 9.66 -22.18 -21.45
C ALA A 346 9.76 -21.19 -22.63
N ILE A 347 8.85 -20.22 -22.73
CA ILE A 347 8.84 -19.26 -23.83
C ILE A 347 9.85 -18.15 -23.52
N PRO A 348 10.96 -18.04 -24.26
CA PRO A 348 11.96 -17.02 -24.02
C PRO A 348 11.45 -15.66 -24.52
N TRP A 349 12.11 -14.60 -24.07
CA TRP A 349 12.06 -13.32 -24.76
C TRP A 349 12.68 -13.49 -26.16
N MET A 350 11.98 -13.04 -27.20
CA MET A 350 12.46 -13.07 -28.58
C MET A 350 12.78 -11.65 -29.06
N ASP A 351 11.85 -10.72 -28.88
CA ASP A 351 11.95 -9.29 -29.15
C ASP A 351 10.85 -8.53 -28.38
N ASP A 352 10.75 -7.21 -28.58
CA ASP A 352 9.77 -6.37 -27.90
C ASP A 352 8.32 -6.68 -28.32
N ASP A 353 8.11 -7.21 -29.53
CA ASP A 353 6.79 -7.63 -30.02
C ASP A 353 6.41 -9.04 -29.50
N SER A 354 7.41 -9.81 -29.06
CA SER A 354 7.27 -11.16 -28.52
C SER A 354 8.07 -11.37 -27.22
N PRO A 355 7.61 -10.79 -26.10
CA PRO A 355 8.41 -10.70 -24.88
C PRO A 355 8.52 -12.01 -24.07
N GLY A 356 7.74 -13.04 -24.41
CA GLY A 356 7.81 -14.36 -23.79
C GLY A 356 7.19 -14.45 -22.40
N PHE A 357 7.76 -15.29 -21.52
CA PHE A 357 7.25 -15.49 -20.16
C PHE A 357 7.05 -14.17 -19.40
N GLY A 358 5.84 -13.93 -18.88
CA GLY A 358 5.49 -12.67 -18.21
C GLY A 358 4.83 -11.62 -19.11
N ALA A 359 4.69 -11.89 -20.41
CA ALA A 359 4.02 -10.99 -21.34
C ALA A 359 2.61 -10.61 -20.87
N SER A 360 2.29 -9.33 -21.00
CA SER A 360 1.03 -8.73 -20.53
C SER A 360 0.45 -7.81 -21.61
N TYR A 361 -0.85 -7.51 -21.54
CA TYR A 361 -1.58 -6.82 -22.61
C TYR A 361 -1.18 -5.36 -22.89
N ALA A 362 -0.35 -4.73 -22.06
CA ALA A 362 0.12 -3.36 -22.27
C ALA A 362 -1.04 -2.33 -22.43
N ASP A 363 -2.21 -2.58 -21.83
CA ASP A 363 -3.40 -1.74 -21.93
C ASP A 363 -3.55 -0.74 -20.76
N TYR A 364 -2.63 -0.78 -19.80
CA TYR A 364 -2.58 0.14 -18.63
C TYR A 364 -1.29 0.98 -18.53
N GLU A 365 -0.44 0.97 -19.54
CA GLU A 365 0.90 1.57 -19.50
C GLU A 365 0.94 3.08 -19.24
N THR A 366 -0.15 3.76 -19.56
CA THR A 366 -0.33 5.22 -19.43
C THR A 366 -1.24 5.61 -18.26
N ARG A 367 -1.64 4.64 -17.43
CA ARG A 367 -2.64 4.84 -16.38
C ARG A 367 -2.01 4.81 -14.99
N VAL A 368 -2.62 5.55 -14.07
CA VAL A 368 -2.34 5.45 -12.64
C VAL A 368 -3.41 4.58 -12.00
N ILE A 369 -3.04 3.52 -11.30
CA ILE A 369 -4.00 2.64 -10.62
C ILE A 369 -4.15 3.07 -9.18
N ALA A 370 -5.39 3.32 -8.75
CA ALA A 370 -5.72 3.63 -7.36
C ALA A 370 -5.51 2.39 -6.46
N GLY A 371 -4.92 2.65 -5.28
CA GLY A 371 -4.68 1.67 -4.24
C GLY A 371 -5.46 1.95 -2.98
N ASN A 372 -4.93 1.48 -1.85
CA ASN A 372 -5.47 1.79 -0.54
C ASN A 372 -5.14 3.25 -0.16
N SER A 373 -6.15 4.10 -0.07
CA SER A 373 -5.98 5.51 0.33
C SER A 373 -5.85 5.70 1.84
N PHE A 374 -6.28 4.72 2.63
CA PHE A 374 -6.36 4.78 4.10
C PHE A 374 -7.23 5.94 4.64
N ASP A 375 -8.15 6.49 3.82
CA ASP A 375 -8.99 7.66 4.13
C ASP A 375 -10.50 7.34 4.07
N TYR A 376 -10.86 6.07 4.11
CA TYR A 376 -12.27 5.64 4.02
C TYR A 376 -13.15 6.05 5.21
N PRO A 377 -12.64 6.26 6.44
CA PRO A 377 -13.45 6.84 7.51
C PRO A 377 -14.05 8.20 7.16
N TYR A 378 -13.35 9.03 6.37
CA TYR A 378 -13.91 10.29 5.87
C TYR A 378 -15.09 10.03 4.91
N ILE A 379 -14.94 9.06 4.01
CA ILE A 379 -15.96 8.71 3.00
C ILE A 379 -17.26 8.26 3.66
N HIS A 380 -17.21 7.28 4.56
CA HIS A 380 -18.39 6.79 5.30
C HIS A 380 -18.91 7.85 6.28
N GLY A 381 -17.99 8.54 6.97
CA GLY A 381 -18.31 9.56 7.96
C GLY A 381 -19.14 10.72 7.41
N LYS A 382 -18.91 11.14 6.16
CA LYS A 382 -19.75 12.15 5.49
C LYS A 382 -21.24 11.77 5.50
N SER A 383 -21.56 10.52 5.18
CA SER A 383 -22.94 10.04 5.12
C SER A 383 -23.58 9.94 6.51
N PHE A 384 -22.82 9.49 7.52
CA PHE A 384 -23.28 9.53 8.91
C PHE A 384 -23.52 10.96 9.41
N ALA A 385 -22.61 11.89 9.10
CA ALA A 385 -22.75 13.30 9.46
C ALA A 385 -24.00 13.92 8.83
N LYS A 386 -24.26 13.63 7.54
CA LYS A 386 -25.45 14.06 6.81
C LYS A 386 -26.75 13.52 7.43
N ALA A 387 -26.72 12.31 7.98
CA ALA A 387 -27.85 11.71 8.69
C ALA A 387 -28.07 12.27 10.12
N GLY A 388 -27.19 13.14 10.61
CA GLY A 388 -27.26 13.77 11.94
C GLY A 388 -26.57 12.97 13.06
N TYR A 389 -25.65 12.07 12.71
CA TYR A 389 -24.88 11.30 13.69
C TYR A 389 -23.50 11.90 13.89
N SER A 390 -23.04 11.96 15.14
CA SER A 390 -21.63 12.16 15.44
C SER A 390 -20.86 10.89 15.13
N PHE A 391 -19.59 11.00 14.75
CA PHE A 391 -18.74 9.83 14.58
C PHE A 391 -17.30 10.12 15.01
N VAL A 392 -16.61 9.04 15.36
CA VAL A 392 -15.15 9.00 15.47
C VAL A 392 -14.66 7.77 14.74
N SER A 393 -13.39 7.76 14.35
CA SER A 393 -12.78 6.58 13.78
C SER A 393 -11.54 6.11 14.52
N CYS A 394 -11.22 4.84 14.34
CA CYS A 394 -10.01 4.23 14.86
C CYS A 394 -9.44 3.21 13.88
N SER A 395 -8.15 2.90 14.05
CA SER A 395 -7.54 1.77 13.40
C SER A 395 -8.15 0.47 13.90
N ARG A 396 -8.18 -0.53 13.02
CA ARG A 396 -8.52 -1.90 13.40
C ARG A 396 -7.68 -2.43 14.56
N GLU A 397 -6.37 -2.20 14.53
CA GLU A 397 -5.44 -2.70 15.55
C GLU A 397 -5.77 -2.14 16.94
N SER A 398 -6.26 -0.91 17.03
CA SER A 398 -6.73 -0.31 18.29
C SER A 398 -7.89 -1.10 18.91
N VAL A 399 -8.77 -1.67 18.09
CA VAL A 399 -9.87 -2.53 18.57
C VAL A 399 -9.34 -3.91 18.93
N GLU A 400 -8.50 -4.50 18.08
CA GLU A 400 -7.92 -5.84 18.28
C GLU A 400 -7.15 -5.95 19.61
N ASN A 401 -6.41 -4.91 19.96
CA ASN A 401 -5.58 -4.85 21.15
C ASN A 401 -6.29 -4.20 22.35
N GLY A 402 -7.60 -3.95 22.25
CA GLY A 402 -8.43 -3.45 23.36
C GLY A 402 -8.15 -2.01 23.78
N LYS A 403 -7.53 -1.18 22.92
CA LYS A 403 -7.32 0.26 23.16
C LYS A 403 -8.61 1.06 22.99
N ILE A 404 -9.51 0.59 22.14
CA ILE A 404 -10.84 1.17 21.91
C ILE A 404 -11.91 0.13 22.23
N ASP A 405 -12.85 0.51 23.10
CA ASP A 405 -14.04 -0.27 23.41
C ASP A 405 -15.21 0.15 22.50
N LEU A 406 -15.95 -0.84 22.01
CA LEU A 406 -17.10 -0.67 21.14
C LEU A 406 -18.38 -0.31 21.91
N VAL A 407 -18.49 -0.65 23.21
CA VAL A 407 -19.73 -0.55 24.00
C VAL A 407 -20.28 0.88 24.12
N GLY A 408 -19.42 1.90 23.97
CA GLY A 408 -19.81 3.32 24.03
C GLY A 408 -20.52 3.85 22.78
N TYR A 409 -20.75 3.02 21.75
CA TYR A 409 -21.27 3.46 20.46
C TYR A 409 -22.59 2.77 20.11
N LYS A 410 -23.50 3.53 19.49
CA LYS A 410 -24.84 3.04 19.11
C LYS A 410 -24.79 2.02 17.98
N MET A 411 -23.79 2.16 17.12
CA MET A 411 -23.45 1.23 16.05
C MET A 411 -21.96 1.36 15.71
N VAL A 412 -21.40 0.30 15.14
CA VAL A 412 -20.02 0.24 14.66
C VAL A 412 -20.03 -0.11 13.18
N ASP A 413 -19.27 0.64 12.40
CA ASP A 413 -19.06 0.44 10.96
C ASP A 413 -17.65 -0.08 10.70
N PHE A 414 -17.53 -1.32 10.22
CA PHE A 414 -16.26 -1.94 9.85
C PHE A 414 -16.05 -1.89 8.34
N ILE A 415 -15.12 -1.03 7.93
CA ILE A 415 -14.70 -0.86 6.54
C ILE A 415 -13.63 -1.92 6.23
N MET A 416 -14.01 -3.03 5.61
CA MET A 416 -13.08 -4.13 5.32
C MET A 416 -12.47 -4.06 3.92
N GLY A 417 -12.98 -3.22 3.01
CA GLY A 417 -12.42 -3.05 1.67
C GLY A 417 -12.04 -4.36 0.98
N LYS A 418 -10.77 -4.53 0.61
CA LYS A 418 -10.20 -5.79 0.09
C LYS A 418 -9.38 -6.57 1.12
N GLN A 419 -9.62 -6.40 2.41
CA GLN A 419 -8.95 -7.16 3.45
C GLN A 419 -9.14 -8.66 3.19
N ARG A 420 -8.02 -9.40 3.13
CA ARG A 420 -7.94 -10.85 2.89
C ARG A 420 -6.53 -11.31 3.19
N GLN A 421 -6.38 -12.53 3.70
CA GLN A 421 -5.10 -13.18 3.84
C GLN A 421 -4.28 -13.07 2.56
N TYR A 422 -3.02 -12.66 2.72
CA TYR A 422 -2.06 -12.53 1.64
C TYR A 422 -0.71 -13.09 2.08
N GLN A 423 -0.15 -13.90 1.19
CA GLN A 423 1.15 -14.51 1.36
C GLN A 423 2.16 -13.83 0.43
N ILE A 424 3.12 -13.10 1.01
CA ILE A 424 4.17 -12.45 0.23
C ILE A 424 5.18 -13.46 -0.32
N GLY A 425 5.69 -13.19 -1.53
CA GLY A 425 6.85 -13.88 -2.06
C GLY A 425 6.64 -15.37 -2.28
N ARG A 426 7.63 -16.16 -1.87
CA ARG A 426 7.58 -17.64 -1.93
C ARG A 426 6.78 -18.29 -0.79
N GLY A 427 6.23 -17.50 0.13
CA GLY A 427 5.50 -18.05 1.26
C GLY A 427 6.34 -18.46 2.47
N VAL A 428 7.52 -17.86 2.65
CA VAL A 428 8.41 -18.19 3.78
C VAL A 428 7.89 -17.67 5.13
N LYS A 429 7.20 -16.53 5.13
CA LYS A 429 6.59 -15.93 6.33
C LYS A 429 5.11 -16.31 6.41
N ALA A 430 4.48 -16.18 7.57
CA ALA A 430 3.04 -16.43 7.68
C ALA A 430 2.22 -15.41 6.85
N PRO A 431 1.00 -15.79 6.39
CA PRO A 431 0.07 -14.85 5.77
C PRO A 431 -0.26 -13.68 6.69
N LYS A 432 -0.49 -12.50 6.10
CA LYS A 432 -0.98 -11.30 6.80
C LYS A 432 -2.37 -10.93 6.31
N PHE A 433 -3.01 -9.98 6.98
CA PHE A 433 -4.26 -9.32 6.55
C PHE A 433 -5.53 -10.18 6.57
N ALA A 434 -5.61 -11.20 7.43
CA ALA A 434 -6.87 -11.90 7.69
C ALA A 434 -7.98 -10.91 8.05
N VAL A 435 -9.21 -11.11 7.56
CA VAL A 435 -10.37 -10.23 7.84
C VAL A 435 -10.70 -10.25 9.33
N PHE A 436 -10.74 -11.44 9.94
CA PHE A 436 -11.08 -11.61 11.35
C PHE A 436 -9.91 -12.17 12.14
N SER A 437 -9.28 -11.32 12.95
CA SER A 437 -8.35 -11.78 13.98
C SER A 437 -9.10 -12.21 15.24
N LYS A 438 -8.44 -12.97 16.12
CA LYS A 438 -9.02 -13.37 17.42
C LYS A 438 -9.45 -12.16 18.26
N GLY A 439 -8.63 -11.11 18.30
CA GLY A 439 -8.95 -9.87 19.03
C GLY A 439 -10.19 -9.18 18.47
N LEU A 440 -10.30 -9.09 17.14
CA LEU A 440 -11.45 -8.48 16.48
C LEU A 440 -12.74 -9.28 16.71
N MET A 441 -12.68 -10.61 16.58
CA MET A 441 -13.83 -11.49 16.84
C MET A 441 -14.31 -11.37 18.29
N ALA A 442 -13.39 -11.32 19.26
CA ALA A 442 -13.72 -11.14 20.67
C ALA A 442 -14.40 -9.78 20.92
N ALA A 443 -13.87 -8.69 20.35
CA ALA A 443 -14.44 -7.35 20.49
C ALA A 443 -15.87 -7.27 19.91
N ILE A 444 -16.06 -7.77 18.68
CA ILE A 444 -17.38 -7.80 18.03
C ILE A 444 -18.35 -8.67 18.81
N SER A 445 -17.94 -9.87 19.23
CA SER A 445 -18.80 -10.78 20.00
C SER A 445 -19.27 -10.13 21.31
N ASN A 446 -18.35 -9.52 22.07
CA ASN A 446 -18.68 -8.81 23.29
C ASN A 446 -19.69 -7.68 23.02
N TYR A 447 -19.43 -6.84 22.02
CA TYR A 447 -20.30 -5.72 21.65
C TYR A 447 -21.72 -6.18 21.26
N THR A 448 -21.83 -7.19 20.41
CA THR A 448 -23.13 -7.74 19.99
C THR A 448 -23.88 -8.44 21.11
N SER A 449 -23.17 -9.08 22.06
CA SER A 449 -23.79 -9.72 23.23
C SER A 449 -24.49 -8.71 24.16
N LEU A 450 -24.08 -7.44 24.09
CA LEU A 450 -24.66 -6.31 24.82
C LEU A 450 -25.68 -5.52 23.96
N GLY A 451 -26.09 -6.04 22.81
CA GLY A 451 -27.07 -5.39 21.92
C GLY A 451 -26.48 -4.42 20.89
N GLY A 452 -25.16 -4.35 20.76
CA GLY A 452 -24.47 -3.47 19.83
C GLY A 452 -24.70 -3.83 18.35
N ASN A 453 -24.92 -2.83 17.49
CA ASN A 453 -25.25 -3.04 16.08
C ASN A 453 -24.03 -2.88 15.16
N VAL A 454 -23.89 -3.77 14.17
CA VAL A 454 -22.67 -3.85 13.34
C VAL A 454 -22.99 -3.74 11.85
N LEU A 455 -22.40 -2.76 11.17
CA LEU A 455 -22.23 -2.77 9.72
C LEU A 455 -20.83 -3.33 9.40
N ILE A 456 -20.76 -4.25 8.45
CA ILE A 456 -19.51 -4.73 7.88
C ILE A 456 -19.62 -4.84 6.36
N SER A 457 -18.68 -4.23 5.64
CA SER A 457 -18.66 -4.25 4.17
C SER A 457 -17.26 -4.53 3.63
N GLY A 458 -17.15 -5.45 2.68
CA GLY A 458 -15.89 -5.74 2.01
C GLY A 458 -16.00 -6.83 0.95
N THR A 459 -15.04 -6.87 0.04
CA THR A 459 -14.99 -7.81 -1.09
C THR A 459 -14.79 -9.26 -0.64
N TYR A 460 -14.07 -9.49 0.45
CA TYR A 460 -13.60 -10.83 0.86
C TYR A 460 -14.00 -11.22 2.29
N ILE A 461 -15.08 -10.63 2.84
CA ILE A 461 -15.55 -10.91 4.21
C ILE A 461 -16.00 -12.36 4.44
N ALA A 462 -16.18 -13.15 3.39
CA ALA A 462 -16.55 -14.55 3.42
C ALA A 462 -15.49 -15.43 2.74
N THR A 463 -14.95 -15.07 1.57
CA THR A 463 -13.88 -15.84 0.95
C THR A 463 -12.67 -15.98 1.89
N ASP A 464 -12.31 -14.97 2.67
CA ASP A 464 -11.21 -15.10 3.64
C ASP A 464 -11.49 -16.04 4.83
N VAL A 465 -12.75 -16.42 5.04
CA VAL A 465 -13.18 -17.26 6.18
C VAL A 465 -13.31 -18.72 5.78
N TRP A 466 -13.74 -18.98 4.53
CA TRP A 466 -14.01 -20.33 4.02
C TRP A 466 -13.04 -20.79 2.93
N ASP A 467 -12.38 -19.89 2.23
CA ASP A 467 -11.50 -20.16 1.08
C ASP A 467 -10.21 -19.31 1.15
N SER A 468 -9.50 -19.48 2.26
CA SER A 468 -8.30 -18.73 2.60
C SER A 468 -7.04 -19.61 2.59
N ILE A 469 -5.87 -18.97 2.71
CA ILE A 469 -4.59 -19.67 2.81
C ILE A 469 -4.54 -20.52 4.08
N ILE A 470 -5.01 -19.96 5.21
CA ILE A 470 -5.15 -20.66 6.49
C ILE A 470 -6.60 -20.55 6.94
N ASN A 471 -7.34 -21.66 6.82
CA ASN A 471 -8.73 -21.72 7.27
C ASN A 471 -8.83 -21.86 8.79
N ASP A 472 -9.69 -21.03 9.40
CA ASP A 472 -9.95 -21.03 10.84
C ASP A 472 -11.42 -21.37 11.13
N LYS A 473 -11.63 -22.47 11.86
CA LYS A 473 -12.98 -22.90 12.25
C LYS A 473 -13.62 -21.94 13.25
N GLU A 474 -12.83 -21.31 14.13
CA GLU A 474 -13.34 -20.30 15.07
C GLU A 474 -13.94 -19.11 14.30
N ALA A 475 -13.28 -18.69 13.21
CA ALA A 475 -13.80 -17.63 12.35
C ALA A 475 -15.10 -18.02 11.64
N GLN A 476 -15.22 -19.24 11.14
CA GLN A 476 -16.45 -19.72 10.50
C GLN A 476 -17.64 -19.75 11.48
N ASP A 477 -17.38 -20.21 12.70
CA ASP A 477 -18.40 -20.31 13.75
C ASP A 477 -18.78 -18.91 14.26
N PHE A 478 -17.80 -18.01 14.41
CA PHE A 478 -18.02 -16.60 14.72
C PHE A 478 -18.89 -15.91 13.66
N VAL A 479 -18.53 -16.01 12.38
CA VAL A 479 -19.27 -15.34 11.31
C VAL A 479 -20.70 -15.87 11.22
N SER A 480 -20.88 -17.19 11.25
CA SER A 480 -22.22 -17.80 11.18
C SER A 480 -23.06 -17.50 12.43
N GLY A 481 -22.42 -17.51 13.61
CA GLY A 481 -23.08 -17.33 14.90
C GLY A 481 -23.38 -15.88 15.26
N VAL A 482 -22.46 -14.97 14.95
CA VAL A 482 -22.48 -13.55 15.35
C VAL A 482 -22.87 -12.64 14.19
N LEU A 483 -22.22 -12.73 13.03
CA LEU A 483 -22.53 -11.87 11.88
C LEU A 483 -23.71 -12.37 11.04
N LYS A 484 -24.11 -13.63 11.26
CA LYS A 484 -25.34 -14.26 10.72
C LYS A 484 -25.37 -14.41 9.21
N TYR A 485 -24.21 -14.61 8.60
CA TYR A 485 -24.08 -15.03 7.20
C TYR A 485 -23.17 -16.24 7.04
N LYS A 486 -23.24 -16.88 5.87
CA LYS A 486 -22.36 -17.97 5.42
C LYS A 486 -21.90 -17.70 3.99
N TRP A 487 -20.76 -18.24 3.61
CA TRP A 487 -20.23 -18.12 2.26
C TRP A 487 -21.04 -18.91 1.24
N ARG A 488 -21.22 -18.35 0.05
CA ARG A 488 -21.83 -19.02 -1.09
C ARG A 488 -20.85 -19.22 -2.24
N THR A 489 -20.16 -18.17 -2.65
CA THR A 489 -19.19 -18.24 -3.75
C THR A 489 -18.27 -17.05 -3.72
N HIS A 490 -17.04 -17.27 -4.17
CA HIS A 490 -16.15 -16.23 -4.67
C HIS A 490 -16.62 -15.79 -6.07
N TYR A 491 -16.25 -14.59 -6.53
CA TYR A 491 -16.61 -14.06 -7.86
C TYR A 491 -18.12 -13.88 -8.11
N ALA A 492 -18.85 -13.35 -7.13
CA ALA A 492 -20.30 -13.26 -7.21
C ALA A 492 -20.82 -12.22 -8.21
N SER A 493 -19.99 -11.25 -8.63
CA SER A 493 -20.34 -10.26 -9.66
C SER A 493 -19.11 -9.87 -10.49
N LYS A 494 -19.32 -9.67 -11.80
CA LYS A 494 -18.31 -9.11 -12.70
C LYS A 494 -18.54 -7.63 -12.97
N THR A 495 -19.81 -7.21 -13.11
CA THR A 495 -20.17 -5.83 -13.47
C THR A 495 -20.25 -4.87 -12.29
N GLY A 496 -20.33 -5.38 -11.06
CA GLY A 496 -20.44 -4.57 -9.86
C GLY A 496 -21.80 -3.92 -9.68
N THR A 497 -22.88 -4.58 -10.12
CA THR A 497 -24.25 -4.07 -9.99
C THR A 497 -24.97 -4.78 -8.85
N VAL A 498 -25.71 -4.03 -8.03
CA VAL A 498 -26.45 -4.54 -6.86
C VAL A 498 -27.88 -4.00 -6.89
N LYS A 499 -28.84 -4.86 -6.55
CA LYS A 499 -30.26 -4.51 -6.44
C LYS A 499 -30.86 -5.06 -5.15
N GLY A 500 -31.86 -4.36 -4.61
CA GLY A 500 -32.64 -4.82 -3.47
C GLY A 500 -33.33 -6.16 -3.71
N ALA A 501 -33.43 -6.97 -2.67
CA ALA A 501 -34.18 -8.22 -2.65
C ALA A 501 -35.41 -8.09 -1.73
N PRO A 502 -36.51 -8.83 -1.99
CA PRO A 502 -37.63 -8.88 -1.05
C PRO A 502 -37.18 -9.33 0.34
N ASN A 503 -37.45 -8.52 1.36
CA ASN A 503 -37.06 -8.79 2.76
C ASN A 503 -38.03 -8.08 3.73
N PRO A 504 -38.12 -8.54 5.00
CA PRO A 504 -39.03 -7.96 5.99
C PRO A 504 -38.56 -6.63 6.60
N TYR A 505 -37.37 -6.14 6.24
CA TYR A 505 -36.71 -4.99 6.88
C TYR A 505 -36.76 -3.71 6.05
N SER A 506 -37.48 -3.72 4.92
CA SER A 506 -37.58 -2.59 4.00
C SER A 506 -36.23 -2.08 3.47
N LEU A 507 -35.20 -2.94 3.46
CA LEU A 507 -33.90 -2.65 2.86
C LEU A 507 -33.98 -2.82 1.33
N GLY A 508 -33.39 -1.91 0.54
CA GLY A 508 -33.53 -1.95 -0.91
C GLY A 508 -32.68 -0.93 -1.68
N GLY A 509 -33.09 -0.61 -2.90
CA GLY A 509 -32.36 0.30 -3.79
C GLY A 509 -31.48 -0.41 -4.83
N ASN A 510 -30.76 0.38 -5.62
CA ASN A 510 -29.86 -0.10 -6.66
C ASN A 510 -28.53 0.63 -6.55
N TYR A 511 -27.43 -0.10 -6.65
CA TYR A 511 -26.09 0.42 -6.43
C TYR A 511 -25.12 -0.13 -7.47
N THR A 512 -24.07 0.63 -7.74
CA THR A 512 -22.96 0.22 -8.60
C THR A 512 -21.63 0.50 -7.94
N PHE A 513 -20.67 -0.43 -8.05
CA PHE A 513 -19.31 -0.26 -7.53
C PHE A 513 -18.22 -0.51 -8.57
N HIS A 514 -17.00 -0.08 -8.27
CA HIS A 514 -15.84 -0.22 -9.14
C HIS A 514 -15.25 -1.63 -9.09
N THR A 515 -15.42 -2.43 -10.16
CA THR A 515 -14.82 -3.77 -10.31
C THR A 515 -13.57 -3.81 -11.20
N ILE A 516 -13.25 -2.71 -11.88
CA ILE A 516 -12.15 -2.60 -12.86
C ILE A 516 -11.10 -1.61 -12.33
N PRO A 517 -9.78 -1.89 -12.46
CA PRO A 517 -8.73 -0.94 -12.11
C PRO A 517 -8.95 0.43 -12.77
N ASN A 518 -8.78 1.50 -11.99
CA ASN A 518 -9.04 2.88 -12.39
C ASN A 518 -8.20 3.84 -11.52
N GLU A 519 -8.29 5.14 -11.79
CA GLU A 519 -7.43 6.14 -11.13
C GLU A 519 -8.01 6.71 -9.84
N THR A 520 -9.26 6.39 -9.48
CA THR A 520 -10.00 7.06 -8.39
C THR A 520 -10.14 6.20 -7.13
N VAL A 521 -10.39 4.89 -7.27
CA VAL A 521 -10.55 3.96 -6.14
C VAL A 521 -10.09 2.56 -6.54
N TYR A 522 -9.59 1.79 -5.57
CA TYR A 522 -9.21 0.39 -5.80
C TYR A 522 -10.39 -0.43 -6.36
N SER A 523 -10.09 -1.47 -7.13
CA SER A 523 -11.11 -2.30 -7.78
C SER A 523 -11.51 -3.52 -6.92
N ALA A 524 -12.80 -3.62 -6.61
CA ALA A 524 -13.41 -4.78 -5.96
C ALA A 524 -13.78 -5.87 -7.00
N GLY A 525 -12.76 -6.44 -7.65
CA GLY A 525 -12.93 -7.28 -8.85
C GLY A 525 -13.52 -8.68 -8.64
N ALA A 526 -13.54 -9.19 -7.40
CA ALA A 526 -14.01 -10.55 -7.08
C ALA A 526 -14.85 -10.58 -5.79
N PRO A 527 -15.99 -9.88 -5.77
CA PRO A 527 -16.82 -9.70 -4.57
C PRO A 527 -17.46 -11.00 -4.10
N ASP A 528 -17.74 -11.08 -2.81
CA ASP A 528 -18.30 -12.25 -2.15
C ASP A 528 -19.81 -12.40 -2.38
N GLY A 529 -20.23 -13.63 -2.59
CA GLY A 529 -21.62 -14.06 -2.44
C GLY A 529 -21.83 -14.61 -1.04
N ILE A 530 -22.79 -14.05 -0.30
CA ILE A 530 -23.09 -14.44 1.09
C ILE A 530 -24.58 -14.75 1.28
N GLU A 531 -24.89 -15.79 2.06
CA GLU A 531 -26.25 -16.22 2.35
C GLU A 531 -26.57 -16.06 3.85
N PRO A 532 -27.86 -15.90 4.22
CA PRO A 532 -28.26 -15.87 5.62
C PRO A 532 -27.88 -17.13 6.41
N ALA A 533 -27.51 -16.95 7.67
CA ALA A 533 -27.26 -18.02 8.62
C ALA A 533 -28.15 -17.87 9.87
N GLY A 534 -29.08 -18.81 10.05
CA GLY A 534 -29.99 -18.85 11.20
C GLY A 534 -31.27 -18.03 11.03
N GLU A 535 -32.15 -18.13 12.02
CA GLU A 535 -33.41 -17.37 12.07
C GLU A 535 -33.14 -15.86 12.23
N GLY A 536 -34.02 -15.05 11.65
CA GLY A 536 -33.90 -13.58 11.70
C GLY A 536 -32.84 -13.00 10.76
N ALA A 537 -32.15 -13.83 9.96
CA ALA A 537 -31.22 -13.38 8.93
C ALA A 537 -31.86 -13.47 7.53
N TRP A 538 -31.69 -12.44 6.70
CA TRP A 538 -32.34 -12.31 5.39
C TRP A 538 -31.40 -11.74 4.33
N THR A 539 -31.50 -12.25 3.10
CA THR A 539 -30.89 -11.61 1.93
C THR A 539 -31.60 -10.29 1.68
N VAL A 540 -30.84 -9.19 1.66
CA VAL A 540 -31.36 -7.84 1.43
C VAL A 540 -30.91 -7.25 0.10
N PHE A 541 -29.80 -7.76 -0.44
CA PHE A 541 -29.25 -7.35 -1.72
C PHE A 541 -28.86 -8.55 -2.58
N ARG A 542 -28.94 -8.38 -3.89
CA ARG A 542 -28.48 -9.36 -4.88
C ARG A 542 -27.65 -8.68 -5.96
N TYR A 543 -26.66 -9.39 -6.48
CA TYR A 543 -25.92 -8.94 -7.64
C TYR A 543 -26.81 -8.97 -8.89
N GLY A 544 -26.70 -7.93 -9.72
CA GLY A 544 -27.50 -7.76 -10.92
C GLY A 544 -27.19 -8.79 -12.01
N ASP A 545 -25.95 -9.30 -12.05
CA ASP A 545 -25.47 -10.24 -13.07
C ASP A 545 -26.22 -11.58 -13.04
N ASN A 546 -26.47 -12.10 -11.83
CA ASN A 546 -26.81 -13.52 -11.63
C ASN A 546 -27.74 -13.79 -10.43
N ASN A 547 -28.23 -12.75 -9.75
CA ASN A 547 -29.07 -12.83 -8.54
C ASN A 547 -28.42 -13.49 -7.32
N ILE A 548 -27.10 -13.70 -7.30
CA ILE A 548 -26.40 -14.17 -6.11
C ILE A 548 -26.56 -13.13 -4.99
N SER A 549 -26.75 -13.60 -3.76
CA SER A 549 -26.96 -12.75 -2.59
C SER A 549 -25.69 -11.93 -2.30
N ALA A 550 -25.85 -10.60 -2.31
CA ALA A 550 -24.78 -9.60 -2.15
C ALA A 550 -24.73 -9.01 -0.74
N GLY A 551 -25.80 -9.19 0.05
CA GLY A 551 -25.88 -8.64 1.40
C GLY A 551 -26.90 -9.37 2.25
N VAL A 552 -26.56 -9.54 3.53
CA VAL A 552 -27.38 -10.18 4.55
C VAL A 552 -27.62 -9.20 5.68
N ALA A 553 -28.86 -9.06 6.12
CA ALA A 553 -29.21 -8.35 7.34
C ALA A 553 -29.77 -9.32 8.36
N PHE A 554 -29.46 -9.10 9.64
CA PHE A 554 -30.01 -9.85 10.76
C PHE A 554 -30.63 -8.92 11.80
N SER A 555 -31.79 -9.32 12.33
CA SER A 555 -32.46 -8.64 13.44
C SER A 555 -32.85 -9.63 14.53
N GLY A 556 -32.24 -9.49 15.71
CA GLY A 556 -32.54 -10.25 16.92
C GLY A 556 -32.28 -9.42 18.18
N SER A 557 -31.54 -9.97 19.16
CA SER A 557 -31.08 -9.22 20.34
C SER A 557 -30.09 -8.08 20.03
N TYR A 558 -29.52 -8.11 18.84
CA TYR A 558 -28.73 -7.07 18.20
C TYR A 558 -29.01 -7.12 16.69
N LYS A 559 -28.46 -6.19 15.91
CA LYS A 559 -28.63 -6.16 14.46
C LYS A 559 -27.29 -6.14 13.73
N THR A 560 -27.25 -6.79 12.57
CA THR A 560 -26.09 -6.73 11.68
C THR A 560 -26.52 -6.48 10.24
N ILE A 561 -25.66 -5.79 9.49
CA ILE A 561 -25.69 -5.75 8.03
C ILE A 561 -24.30 -6.15 7.55
N SER A 562 -24.23 -7.22 6.75
CA SER A 562 -23.01 -7.69 6.12
C SER A 562 -23.14 -7.56 4.61
N LEU A 563 -22.18 -6.89 3.96
CA LEU A 563 -22.17 -6.64 2.52
C LEU A 563 -20.94 -7.27 1.88
N GLY A 564 -21.14 -8.11 0.86
CA GLY A 564 -20.07 -8.76 0.09
C GLY A 564 -19.35 -7.84 -0.90
N PHE A 565 -19.61 -6.54 -0.82
CA PHE A 565 -18.97 -5.48 -1.59
C PHE A 565 -18.64 -4.28 -0.67
N PRO A 566 -17.56 -3.53 -0.93
CA PRO A 566 -17.19 -2.36 -0.14
C PRO A 566 -18.05 -1.13 -0.49
N VAL A 567 -18.56 -0.44 0.52
CA VAL A 567 -19.41 0.76 0.35
C VAL A 567 -18.61 1.94 -0.21
N GLU A 568 -17.35 2.08 0.22
CA GLU A 568 -16.40 3.09 -0.24
C GLU A 568 -16.04 2.99 -1.73
N THR A 569 -16.44 1.90 -2.41
CA THR A 569 -16.23 1.69 -3.84
C THR A 569 -17.49 1.93 -4.69
N LEU A 570 -18.59 2.38 -4.08
CA LEU A 570 -19.77 2.80 -4.83
C LEU A 570 -19.44 4.01 -5.72
N LYS A 571 -20.06 4.08 -6.90
CA LYS A 571 -19.65 5.03 -7.96
C LYS A 571 -20.04 6.47 -7.67
N THR A 572 -21.02 6.70 -6.81
CA THR A 572 -21.52 8.04 -6.49
C THR A 572 -21.68 8.26 -5.00
N GLU A 573 -21.50 9.50 -4.55
CA GLU A 573 -21.75 9.85 -3.15
C GLU A 573 -23.20 9.63 -2.74
N GLN A 574 -24.16 9.81 -3.66
CA GLN A 574 -25.58 9.57 -3.42
C GLN A 574 -25.89 8.10 -3.14
N GLU A 575 -25.20 7.17 -3.81
CA GLU A 575 -25.32 5.74 -3.53
C GLU A 575 -24.79 5.40 -2.12
N ILE A 576 -23.66 6.00 -1.72
CA ILE A 576 -23.09 5.84 -0.37
C ILE A 576 -24.04 6.43 0.69
N ASP A 577 -24.54 7.64 0.48
CA ASP A 577 -25.49 8.29 1.37
C ASP A 577 -26.75 7.43 1.55
N SER A 578 -27.32 6.94 0.44
CA SER A 578 -28.53 6.13 0.44
C SER A 578 -28.33 4.80 1.19
N ILE A 579 -27.20 4.12 1.00
CA ILE A 579 -26.96 2.84 1.69
C ILE A 579 -26.71 3.04 3.18
N ILE A 580 -25.97 4.07 3.58
CA ILE A 580 -25.72 4.37 4.99
C ILE A 580 -27.00 4.83 5.69
N GLU A 581 -27.83 5.65 5.06
CA GLU A 581 -29.13 6.06 5.62
C GLU A 581 -30.05 4.86 5.88
N MET A 582 -30.11 3.91 4.94
CA MET A 582 -30.86 2.66 5.14
C MET A 582 -30.32 1.81 6.29
N VAL A 583 -28.99 1.71 6.42
CA VAL A 583 -28.36 0.99 7.54
C VAL A 583 -28.77 1.63 8.87
N ILE A 584 -28.71 2.96 8.96
CA ILE A 584 -29.10 3.72 10.15
C ILE A 584 -30.57 3.46 10.49
N ASN A 585 -31.47 3.52 9.51
CA ASN A 585 -32.90 3.30 9.70
C ASN A 585 -33.20 1.86 10.12
N PHE A 586 -32.46 0.88 9.61
CA PHE A 586 -32.59 -0.51 10.05
C PHE A 586 -32.15 -0.71 11.49
N PHE A 587 -31.03 -0.09 11.90
CA PHE A 587 -30.58 -0.16 13.30
C PHE A 587 -31.51 0.58 14.25
N ASN A 588 -32.08 1.70 13.80
CA ASN A 588 -32.98 2.55 14.57
C ASN A 588 -34.32 2.73 13.86
N PRO A 589 -35.19 1.70 13.85
CA PRO A 589 -36.54 1.87 13.36
C PRO A 589 -37.18 2.96 14.21
N GLU A 590 -37.65 4.04 13.59
CA GLU A 590 -38.57 4.95 14.26
C GLU A 590 -39.76 4.10 14.74
N ASP A 591 -40.17 4.29 16.00
CA ASP A 591 -41.44 3.75 16.48
C ASP A 591 -42.54 4.37 15.60
N LYS A 592 -42.96 3.63 14.57
CA LYS A 592 -44.06 4.02 13.68
C LYS A 592 -45.41 3.75 14.31
#